data_AF-A0A9P7J688-F1
#
_entry.id   AF-A0A9P7J688-F1
#
_cell.length_a   1.000
_cell.length_b   1.000
_cell.length_c   1.000
_cell.angle_alpha   90.00
_cell.angle_beta   90.00
_cell.angle_gamma   90.00
#
_symmetry.space_group_name_H-M   'P 1'
#
loop_
_entity.id
_entity.type
_entity.pdbx_description
1 polymer ?
#
loop_
_entity_poly.entity_id
_entity_poly.type
_entity_poly.pdbx_seq_one_letter_code
_entity_poly.pdbx_strand_id
1 'polypeptide(L)'
;MIIYATHDILTEEDSLLGYLLLRCMCLYLEVDMYAAFEVHTANTISEGRGAIQALTVFMKVCLQYITVTEEDDKNWNFPKLHMTTHLFDDIEAKGVTRNYNTKPNEQMHGPLKDWYQRRTNFKNVAEQILRLDHWLLVADDIRRRIFDFDEYSRAKSQGQINDIDDIDNDAHEDGLDSDLTDPILHDFNPLDGSLHVKLGSRCRNNNTEWNK
;
A
#
# COMPACT_ATOMS: atom_id res chain seq x y z
N MET A 1 -11.07 12.53 -10.87
CA MET A 1 -11.41 12.50 -12.31
C MET A 1 -12.84 13.00 -12.59
N ILE A 2 -13.82 12.77 -11.71
CA ILE A 2 -15.22 13.17 -11.94
C ILE A 2 -15.42 14.69 -12.08
N ILE A 3 -14.76 15.52 -11.25
CA ILE A 3 -14.95 16.98 -11.25
C ILE A 3 -14.64 17.61 -12.61
N TYR A 4 -13.52 17.23 -13.24
CA TYR A 4 -13.12 17.74 -14.55
C TYR A 4 -14.04 17.28 -15.67
N ALA A 5 -14.64 16.08 -15.56
CA ALA A 5 -15.57 15.59 -16.57
C ALA A 5 -16.96 16.24 -16.46
N THR A 6 -17.34 16.69 -15.27
CA THR A 6 -18.69 17.20 -14.99
C THR A 6 -18.77 18.72 -14.93
N HIS A 7 -17.66 19.46 -14.95
CA HIS A 7 -17.68 20.92 -14.77
C HIS A 7 -18.46 21.68 -15.85
N ASP A 8 -18.42 21.20 -17.09
CA ASP A 8 -19.17 21.78 -18.22
C ASP A 8 -20.60 21.25 -18.33
N ILE A 9 -20.94 20.19 -17.58
CA ILE A 9 -22.25 19.52 -17.64
C ILE A 9 -23.14 19.95 -16.48
N LEU A 10 -22.56 20.08 -15.28
CA LEU A 10 -23.25 20.49 -14.06
C LEU A 10 -23.07 21.99 -13.86
N THR A 11 -23.64 22.77 -14.76
CA THR A 11 -23.69 24.22 -14.66
C THR A 11 -24.80 24.65 -13.69
N GLU A 12 -24.70 25.88 -13.17
CA GLU A 12 -25.73 26.47 -12.32
C GLU A 12 -27.09 26.57 -13.04
N GLU A 13 -27.06 26.78 -14.36
CA GLU A 13 -28.24 26.92 -15.21
C GLU A 13 -28.94 25.58 -15.48
N ASP A 14 -28.17 24.52 -15.72
CA ASP A 14 -28.72 23.19 -16.05
C ASP A 14 -29.17 22.41 -14.81
N SER A 15 -28.41 22.50 -13.72
CA SER A 15 -28.72 21.80 -12.47
C SER A 15 -28.08 22.48 -11.26
N LEU A 16 -28.84 23.35 -10.60
CA LEU A 16 -28.39 24.03 -9.38
C LEU A 16 -27.93 23.05 -8.29
N LEU A 17 -28.66 21.97 -8.04
CA LEU A 17 -28.26 20.96 -7.05
C LEU A 17 -26.97 20.24 -7.45
N GLY A 18 -26.82 19.90 -8.74
CA GLY A 18 -25.61 19.30 -9.27
C GLY A 18 -24.40 20.24 -9.16
N TYR A 19 -24.60 21.52 -9.46
CA TYR A 19 -23.59 22.57 -9.32
C TYR A 19 -23.15 22.77 -7.86
N LEU A 20 -24.10 22.81 -6.92
CA LEU A 20 -23.80 22.89 -5.48
C LEU A 20 -23.00 21.68 -5.00
N LEU A 21 -23.38 20.47 -5.42
CA LEU A 21 -22.62 19.26 -5.12
C LEU A 21 -21.20 19.31 -5.70
N LEU A 22 -21.06 19.76 -6.94
CA LEU A 22 -19.77 19.90 -7.61
C LEU A 22 -18.85 20.88 -6.86
N ARG A 23 -19.37 22.05 -6.48
CA ARG A 23 -18.67 23.03 -5.63
C ARG A 23 -18.24 22.45 -4.29
N CYS A 24 -19.11 21.69 -3.62
CA CYS A 24 -18.78 20.96 -2.39
C CYS A 24 -17.60 20.00 -2.60
N MET A 25 -17.60 19.23 -3.69
CA MET A 25 -16.49 18.34 -4.02
C MET A 25 -15.18 19.09 -4.29
N CYS A 26 -15.23 20.23 -4.97
CA CYS A 26 -14.05 21.07 -5.21
C CYS A 26 -13.43 21.55 -3.90
N LEU A 27 -14.24 22.10 -2.99
CA LEU A 27 -13.78 22.56 -1.68
C LEU A 27 -13.23 21.41 -0.82
N TYR A 28 -13.84 20.23 -0.92
CA TYR A 28 -13.32 19.04 -0.24
C TYR A 28 -11.95 18.62 -0.78
N LEU A 29 -11.76 18.63 -2.11
CA LEU A 29 -10.46 18.30 -2.70
C LEU A 29 -9.37 19.30 -2.32
N GLU A 30 -9.72 20.57 -2.14
CA GLU A 30 -8.77 21.57 -1.65
C GLU A 30 -8.30 21.24 -0.23
N VAL A 31 -9.23 20.85 0.66
CA VAL A 31 -8.88 20.37 2.02
C VAL A 31 -8.01 19.11 1.94
N ASP A 32 -8.38 18.13 1.10
CA ASP A 32 -7.63 16.88 0.91
C ASP A 32 -6.21 17.14 0.39
N MET A 33 -6.05 18.07 -0.54
CA MET A 33 -4.75 18.50 -1.05
C MET A 33 -3.86 19.06 0.06
N TYR A 34 -4.36 20.00 0.87
CA TYR A 34 -3.59 20.53 2.00
C TYR A 34 -3.26 19.45 3.03
N ALA A 35 -4.19 18.53 3.30
CA ALA A 35 -4.02 17.44 4.26
C ALA A 35 -3.03 16.36 3.79
N ALA A 36 -2.82 16.23 2.48
CA ALA A 36 -1.94 15.23 1.87
C ALA A 36 -0.46 15.65 1.85
N PHE A 37 -0.11 16.87 2.26
CA PHE A 37 1.28 17.29 2.31
C PHE A 37 2.10 16.46 3.30
N GLU A 38 3.28 16.05 2.87
CA GLU A 38 4.24 15.33 3.73
C GLU A 38 5.03 16.27 4.63
N VAL A 39 5.01 17.56 4.35
CA VAL A 39 5.67 18.59 5.14
C VAL A 39 4.72 19.79 5.26
N HIS A 40 4.34 20.09 6.49
CA HIS A 40 3.52 21.24 6.80
C HIS A 40 4.36 22.40 7.33
N THR A 41 4.07 23.58 6.82
CA THR A 41 4.54 24.87 7.35
C THR A 41 3.39 25.59 8.04
N ALA A 42 3.70 26.61 8.86
CA ALA A 42 2.69 27.47 9.47
C ALA A 42 1.73 28.07 8.42
N ASN A 43 2.24 28.43 7.24
CA ASN A 43 1.43 28.96 6.14
C ASN A 43 0.45 27.91 5.61
N THR A 44 0.94 26.72 5.24
CA THR A 44 0.08 25.65 4.71
C THR A 44 -0.96 25.17 5.73
N ILE A 45 -0.64 25.21 7.03
CA ILE A 45 -1.59 24.89 8.10
C ILE A 45 -2.67 25.97 8.17
N SER A 46 -2.29 27.25 8.13
CA SER A 46 -3.23 28.36 8.13
C SER A 46 -4.16 28.33 6.91
N GLU A 47 -3.61 28.08 5.72
CA GLU A 47 -4.37 27.96 4.46
C GLU A 47 -5.32 26.77 4.50
N GLY A 48 -4.85 25.62 4.99
CA GLY A 48 -5.68 24.42 5.16
C GLY A 48 -6.85 24.62 6.13
N ARG A 49 -6.62 25.33 7.25
CA ARG A 49 -7.70 25.75 8.18
C ARG A 49 -8.71 26.66 7.47
N GLY A 50 -8.25 27.56 6.61
CA GLY A 50 -9.09 28.39 5.75
C GLY A 50 -9.95 27.56 4.78
N ALA A 51 -9.35 26.54 4.14
CA ALA A 51 -10.07 25.63 3.24
C ALA A 51 -11.18 24.85 3.97
N ILE A 52 -10.93 24.37 5.19
CA ILE A 52 -11.97 23.72 6.01
C ILE A 52 -13.10 24.70 6.34
N GLN A 53 -12.75 25.94 6.70
CA GLN A 53 -13.74 26.95 7.01
C GLN A 53 -14.62 27.25 5.79
N ALA A 54 -14.02 27.40 4.60
CA ALA A 54 -14.73 27.58 3.35
C ALA A 54 -15.68 26.41 3.05
N LEU A 55 -15.20 25.17 3.17
CA LEU A 55 -16.02 23.96 3.01
C LEU A 55 -17.19 23.93 4.01
N THR A 56 -16.92 24.22 5.28
CA THR A 56 -17.92 24.17 6.35
C THR A 56 -19.00 25.23 6.16
N VAL A 57 -18.62 26.45 5.79
CA VAL A 57 -19.56 27.54 5.48
C VAL A 57 -20.39 27.18 4.26
N PHE A 58 -19.76 26.69 3.19
CA PHE A 58 -20.46 26.32 1.97
C PHE A 58 -21.43 25.16 2.18
N MET A 59 -21.04 24.12 2.93
CA MET A 59 -21.93 23.03 3.31
C MET A 59 -23.18 23.52 4.05
N LYS A 60 -23.05 24.49 4.97
CA LYS A 60 -24.22 25.07 5.65
C LYS A 60 -25.19 25.74 4.67
N VAL A 61 -24.67 26.45 3.67
CA VAL A 61 -25.48 27.07 2.61
C VAL A 61 -26.19 26.01 1.77
N CYS A 62 -25.48 24.96 1.36
CA CYS A 62 -26.08 23.84 0.63
C CYS A 62 -27.18 23.15 1.43
N LEU A 63 -26.97 22.94 2.73
CA LEU A 63 -27.96 22.32 3.61
C LEU A 63 -29.20 23.19 3.78
N GLN A 64 -29.04 24.50 3.97
CA GLN A 64 -30.18 25.43 4.01
C GLN A 64 -31.03 25.34 2.74
N TYR A 65 -30.38 25.28 1.57
CA TYR A 65 -31.07 25.12 0.29
C TYR A 65 -31.85 23.80 0.21
N ILE A 66 -31.23 22.68 0.60
CA ILE A 66 -31.85 21.34 0.57
C ILE A 66 -33.04 21.25 1.53
N THR A 67 -32.92 21.79 2.75
CA THR A 67 -34.01 21.78 3.76
C THR A 67 -35.21 22.65 3.38
N VAL A 68 -35.03 23.61 2.46
CA VAL A 68 -36.15 24.39 1.90
C VAL A 68 -36.88 23.59 0.80
N THR A 69 -36.19 22.65 0.15
CA THR A 69 -36.75 21.85 -0.96
C THR A 69 -37.37 20.52 -0.53
N GLU A 70 -36.97 19.95 0.61
CA GLU A 70 -37.50 18.67 1.13
C GLU A 70 -37.71 18.73 2.66
N GLU A 71 -38.83 18.16 3.14
CA GLU A 71 -39.09 17.91 4.58
C GLU A 71 -38.21 16.77 5.09
N ASP A 72 -36.89 16.97 5.16
CA ASP A 72 -35.97 15.94 5.63
C ASP A 72 -35.37 16.34 6.99
N ASP A 73 -35.75 15.60 8.05
CA ASP A 73 -35.32 15.77 9.45
C ASP A 73 -33.88 15.26 9.69
N LYS A 74 -33.07 15.29 8.64
CA LYS A 74 -31.76 14.64 8.58
C LYS A 74 -30.69 15.52 9.22
N ASN A 75 -30.16 15.05 10.34
CA ASN A 75 -29.03 15.70 11.01
C ASN A 75 -27.71 15.39 10.30
N TRP A 76 -27.11 16.41 9.68
CA TRP A 76 -25.84 16.32 8.99
C TRP A 76 -24.61 16.47 9.90
N ASN A 77 -24.80 16.59 11.22
CA ASN A 77 -23.72 16.57 12.21
C ASN A 77 -23.32 15.14 12.60
N PHE A 78 -22.58 14.46 11.72
CA PHE A 78 -22.07 13.11 11.99
C PHE A 78 -20.56 13.13 12.34
N PRO A 79 -20.06 12.18 13.16
CA PRO A 79 -18.69 12.21 13.68
C PRO A 79 -17.61 12.38 12.61
N LYS A 80 -17.74 11.72 11.45
CA LYS A 80 -16.74 11.83 10.37
C LYS A 80 -16.60 13.25 9.81
N LEU A 81 -17.68 14.03 9.75
CA LEU A 81 -17.61 15.43 9.33
C LEU A 81 -16.93 16.29 10.40
N HIS A 82 -17.23 16.02 11.67
CA HIS A 82 -16.61 16.73 12.80
C HIS A 82 -15.11 16.46 12.94
N MET A 83 -14.66 15.24 12.60
CA MET A 83 -13.23 14.91 12.56
C MET A 83 -12.45 15.84 11.62
N THR A 84 -13.06 16.27 10.51
CA THR A 84 -12.43 17.21 9.59
C THR A 84 -12.13 18.55 10.26
N THR A 85 -12.94 19.01 11.23
CA THR A 85 -12.70 20.27 11.95
C THR A 85 -11.39 20.25 12.74
N HIS A 86 -11.01 19.10 13.29
CA HIS A 86 -9.77 18.93 14.08
C HIS A 86 -8.56 18.53 13.25
N LEU A 87 -8.72 18.37 11.93
CA LEU A 87 -7.69 17.80 11.06
C LEU A 87 -6.34 18.50 11.17
N PHE A 88 -6.32 19.84 11.15
CA PHE A 88 -5.07 20.59 11.26
C PHE A 88 -4.53 20.71 12.69
N ASP A 89 -5.39 20.59 13.71
CA ASP A 89 -4.94 20.47 15.10
C ASP A 89 -4.23 19.12 15.31
N ASP A 90 -4.79 18.06 14.72
CA ASP A 90 -4.17 16.73 14.72
C ASP A 90 -2.84 16.72 13.97
N ILE A 91 -2.77 17.35 12.79
CA ILE A 91 -1.53 17.57 12.02
C ILE A 91 -0.48 18.30 12.87
N GLU A 92 -0.86 19.39 13.53
CA GLU A 92 0.08 20.15 14.37
C GLU A 92 0.59 19.34 15.56
N ALA A 93 -0.27 18.52 16.19
CA ALA A 93 0.09 17.71 17.35
C ALA A 93 0.87 16.43 17.02
N LYS A 94 0.57 15.78 15.89
CA LYS A 94 1.05 14.43 15.57
C LYS A 94 1.84 14.35 14.25
N GLY A 95 1.98 15.46 13.52
CA GLY A 95 2.72 15.58 12.28
C GLY A 95 1.86 15.42 11.03
N VAL A 96 2.01 14.33 10.29
CA VAL A 96 1.35 14.15 8.98
C VAL A 96 0.22 13.14 9.02
N THR A 97 -0.76 13.32 8.16
CA THR A 97 -1.93 12.43 8.03
C THR A 97 -1.56 10.98 7.71
N ARG A 98 -0.43 10.76 7.03
CA ARG A 98 0.10 9.42 6.74
C ARG A 98 0.31 8.58 8.00
N ASN A 99 0.63 9.22 9.12
CA ASN A 99 0.88 8.54 10.39
C ASN A 99 -0.42 8.13 11.10
N TYR A 100 -1.59 8.55 10.63
CA TYR A 100 -2.89 8.26 11.25
C TYR A 100 -3.58 7.02 10.70
N ASN A 101 -2.90 6.26 9.83
CA ASN A 101 -3.50 5.08 9.25
C ASN A 101 -3.37 3.87 10.19
N THR A 102 -4.42 3.05 10.24
CA THR A 102 -4.48 1.80 11.00
C THR A 102 -4.01 0.59 10.16
N LYS A 103 -3.57 0.82 8.91
CA LYS A 103 -3.27 -0.24 7.95
C LYS A 103 -2.20 -1.22 8.43
N PRO A 104 -1.07 -0.80 9.04
CA PRO A 104 -0.10 -1.75 9.59
C PRO A 104 -0.71 -2.69 10.63
N ASN A 105 -1.55 -2.15 11.52
CA ASN A 105 -2.21 -2.94 12.55
C ASN A 105 -3.28 -3.87 11.95
N GLU A 106 -4.01 -3.40 10.95
CA GLU A 106 -5.00 -4.20 10.22
C GLU A 106 -4.34 -5.36 9.45
N GLN A 107 -3.22 -5.10 8.78
CA GLN A 107 -2.46 -6.12 8.06
C GLN A 107 -1.94 -7.20 9.02
N MET A 108 -1.51 -6.80 10.23
CA MET A 108 -1.05 -7.71 11.27
C MET A 108 -2.15 -8.68 11.75
N HIS A 109 -3.43 -8.32 11.64
CA HIS A 109 -4.52 -9.21 12.09
C HIS A 109 -4.58 -10.54 11.33
N GLY A 110 -4.22 -10.57 10.04
CA GLY A 110 -4.22 -11.80 9.24
C GLY A 110 -3.27 -12.87 9.80
N PRO A 111 -1.96 -12.59 9.88
CA PRO A 111 -0.98 -13.48 10.47
C PRO A 111 -1.30 -13.86 11.93
N LEU A 112 -1.73 -12.90 12.74
CA LEU A 112 -2.11 -13.18 14.14
C LEU A 112 -3.24 -14.19 14.25
N LYS A 113 -4.26 -14.07 13.39
CA LYS A 113 -5.37 -15.03 13.32
C LYS A 113 -4.89 -16.41 12.89
N ASP A 114 -4.02 -16.49 11.88
CA ASP A 114 -3.47 -17.77 11.42
C ASP A 114 -2.59 -18.44 12.46
N TRP A 115 -1.75 -17.68 13.17
CA TRP A 115 -0.92 -18.21 14.26
C TRP A 115 -1.79 -18.70 15.41
N TYR A 116 -2.78 -17.91 15.82
CA TYR A 116 -3.76 -18.32 16.84
C TYR A 116 -4.40 -19.67 16.49
N GLN A 117 -4.92 -19.81 15.27
CA GLN A 117 -5.67 -20.98 14.83
C GLN A 117 -4.81 -22.21 14.57
N ARG A 118 -3.61 -22.03 14.01
CA ARG A 118 -2.81 -23.14 13.45
C ARG A 118 -1.55 -23.46 14.25
N ARG A 119 -1.11 -22.56 15.13
CA ARG A 119 0.21 -22.63 15.78
C ARG A 119 0.16 -22.49 17.30
N THR A 120 -1.01 -22.25 17.89
CA THR A 120 -1.17 -22.23 19.36
C THR A 120 -2.07 -23.36 19.87
N ASN A 121 -1.99 -23.64 21.16
CA ASN A 121 -2.88 -24.59 21.85
C ASN A 121 -4.11 -23.92 22.50
N PHE A 122 -4.45 -22.69 22.10
CA PHE A 122 -5.55 -21.87 22.65
C PHE A 122 -5.46 -21.54 24.15
N LYS A 123 -4.29 -21.70 24.77
CA LYS A 123 -4.00 -21.33 26.17
C LYS A 123 -2.73 -20.52 26.22
N ASN A 124 -2.61 -19.49 27.07
CA ASN A 124 -1.39 -18.67 27.18
C ASN A 124 -0.84 -18.25 25.80
N VAL A 125 -1.75 -17.74 24.96
CA VAL A 125 -1.53 -17.55 23.52
C VAL A 125 -0.50 -16.47 23.24
N ALA A 126 -0.45 -15.41 24.05
CA ALA A 126 0.43 -14.27 23.83
C ALA A 126 1.91 -14.69 23.77
N GLU A 127 2.39 -15.47 24.74
CA GLU A 127 3.78 -15.95 24.76
C GLU A 127 4.12 -16.87 23.59
N GLN A 128 3.15 -17.67 23.14
CA GLN A 128 3.33 -18.55 21.98
C GLN A 128 3.43 -17.75 20.69
N ILE A 129 2.55 -16.76 20.50
CA ILE A 129 2.59 -15.85 19.35
C ILE A 129 3.89 -15.05 19.32
N LEU A 130 4.31 -14.48 20.46
CA LEU A 130 5.56 -13.73 20.55
C LEU A 130 6.78 -14.60 20.20
N ARG A 131 6.77 -15.88 20.59
CA ARG A 131 7.83 -16.83 20.23
C ARG A 131 7.84 -17.12 18.73
N LEU A 132 6.68 -17.28 18.12
CA LEU A 132 6.56 -17.50 16.67
C LEU A 132 7.07 -16.28 15.89
N ASP A 133 6.69 -15.08 16.31
CA ASP A 133 7.14 -13.83 15.72
C ASP A 133 8.67 -13.69 15.80
N HIS A 134 9.24 -13.98 16.98
CA HIS A 134 10.69 -13.99 17.16
C HIS A 134 11.40 -14.99 16.24
N TRP A 135 10.88 -16.20 16.09
CA TRP A 135 11.46 -17.19 15.17
C TRP A 135 11.38 -16.76 13.71
N LEU A 136 10.29 -16.12 13.30
CA LEU A 136 10.16 -15.58 11.94
C LEU A 136 11.17 -14.46 11.68
N LEU A 137 11.34 -13.55 12.64
CA LEU A 137 12.34 -12.48 12.56
C LEU A 137 13.77 -13.04 12.45
N VAL A 138 14.13 -14.02 13.26
CA VAL A 138 15.46 -14.67 13.21
C VAL A 138 15.68 -15.39 11.87
N ALA A 139 14.66 -16.11 11.38
CA ALA A 139 14.75 -16.79 10.09
C ALA A 139 14.89 -15.79 8.92
N ASP A 140 14.23 -14.65 8.98
CA ASP A 140 14.36 -13.57 7.99
C ASP A 140 15.76 -12.94 8.02
N ASP A 141 16.31 -12.64 9.20
CA ASP A 141 17.68 -12.12 9.35
C ASP A 141 18.72 -13.08 8.78
N ILE A 142 18.62 -14.38 9.09
CA ILE A 142 19.52 -15.40 8.55
C ILE A 142 19.44 -15.43 7.01
N ARG A 143 18.22 -15.40 6.44
CA ARG A 143 18.05 -15.39 4.99
C ARG A 143 18.66 -14.15 4.34
N ARG A 144 18.44 -12.96 4.91
CA ARG A 144 19.04 -11.71 4.39
C ARG A 144 20.56 -11.80 4.35
N ARG A 145 21.19 -12.29 5.43
CA ARG A 145 22.64 -12.48 5.48
C ARG A 145 23.15 -13.46 4.41
N ILE A 146 22.40 -14.53 4.14
CA ILE A 146 22.74 -15.48 3.07
C ILE A 146 22.65 -14.77 1.71
N PHE A 147 21.59 -14.02 1.45
CA PHE A 147 21.44 -13.26 0.21
C PHE A 147 22.56 -12.23 0.00
N ASP A 148 22.88 -11.44 1.04
CA ASP A 148 23.96 -10.46 0.98
C ASP A 148 25.32 -11.14 0.70
N PHE A 149 25.55 -12.31 1.30
CA PHE A 149 26.77 -13.09 1.07
C PHE A 149 26.84 -13.70 -0.34
N ASP A 150 25.73 -14.22 -0.85
CA ASP A 150 25.65 -14.77 -2.20
C ASP A 150 25.87 -13.67 -3.26
N GLU A 151 25.32 -12.47 -3.04
CA GLU A 151 25.54 -11.30 -3.88
C GLU A 151 27.01 -10.86 -3.86
N TYR A 152 27.59 -10.72 -2.67
CA TYR A 152 29.01 -10.42 -2.51
C TYR A 152 29.90 -11.45 -3.21
N SER A 153 29.57 -12.74 -3.07
CA SER A 153 30.34 -13.84 -3.67
C SER A 153 30.23 -13.82 -5.20
N ARG A 154 29.06 -13.52 -5.76
CA ARG A 154 28.89 -13.34 -7.22
C ARG A 154 29.69 -12.15 -7.75
N ALA A 155 29.59 -11.01 -7.08
CA ALA A 155 30.33 -9.80 -7.46
C ALA A 155 31.85 -10.02 -7.41
N LYS A 156 32.35 -10.73 -6.39
CA LYS A 156 33.77 -11.09 -6.27
C LYS A 156 34.22 -12.03 -7.40
N SER A 157 33.43 -13.06 -7.71
CA SER A 157 33.75 -13.99 -8.82
C SER A 157 33.76 -13.28 -10.18
N GLN A 158 32.86 -12.32 -10.42
CA GLN A 158 32.85 -11.51 -11.64
C GLN A 158 34.04 -10.54 -11.72
N GLY A 159 34.43 -9.93 -10.59
CA GLY A 159 35.63 -9.10 -10.51
C GLY A 159 36.92 -9.87 -10.80
N GLN A 160 37.02 -11.12 -10.34
CA GLN A 160 38.17 -11.98 -10.62
C GLN A 160 38.22 -12.53 -12.05
N ILE A 161 37.07 -12.69 -12.73
CA ILE A 161 37.03 -13.10 -14.14
C ILE A 161 37.54 -11.96 -15.05
N ASN A 162 37.18 -10.71 -14.75
CA ASN A 162 37.63 -9.55 -15.52
C ASN A 162 39.14 -9.28 -15.42
N ASP A 163 39.83 -9.81 -14.41
CA ASP A 163 41.29 -9.70 -14.25
C ASP A 163 42.06 -10.83 -14.97
N ILE A 164 41.37 -11.81 -15.58
CA ILE A 164 41.99 -12.98 -16.26
C ILE A 164 41.96 -12.82 -17.79
N ASP A 165 41.11 -11.95 -18.35
CA ASP A 165 40.95 -11.78 -19.80
C ASP A 165 42.06 -10.93 -20.50
N ASP A 166 43.10 -10.52 -19.77
CA ASP A 166 44.29 -9.82 -20.32
C ASP A 166 45.48 -10.74 -20.66
N ILE A 167 45.26 -12.07 -20.77
CA ILE A 167 46.26 -13.01 -21.31
C ILE A 167 45.80 -13.54 -22.67
N ASP A 168 46.37 -12.95 -23.72
CA ASP A 168 46.19 -13.32 -25.12
C ASP A 168 46.33 -14.84 -25.38
N ASN A 169 45.21 -15.43 -25.78
CA ASN A 169 44.98 -16.40 -26.86
C ASN A 169 46.16 -17.30 -27.34
N ASP A 170 46.04 -18.62 -27.14
CA ASP A 170 46.39 -19.58 -28.20
C ASP A 170 45.59 -20.90 -28.05
N ALA A 171 45.19 -21.43 -29.20
CA ALA A 171 44.06 -22.34 -29.44
C ALA A 171 44.13 -23.76 -28.84
N HIS A 172 42.96 -24.32 -28.46
CA HIS A 172 42.46 -25.60 -29.02
C HIS A 172 40.95 -25.79 -28.79
N GLU A 173 40.23 -26.25 -29.83
CA GLU A 173 38.82 -26.63 -29.79
C GLU A 173 38.66 -28.07 -29.32
N ASP A 174 37.89 -28.27 -28.25
CA ASP A 174 37.29 -29.56 -27.92
C ASP A 174 35.93 -29.29 -27.25
N GLY A 175 34.84 -29.63 -27.95
CA GLY A 175 33.48 -29.38 -27.46
C GLY A 175 33.06 -30.31 -26.33
N LEU A 176 32.22 -29.81 -25.42
CA LEU A 176 31.32 -30.65 -24.62
C LEU A 176 30.09 -29.88 -24.12
N ASP A 177 28.95 -30.41 -24.55
CA ASP A 177 27.55 -30.31 -24.10
C ASP A 177 27.06 -29.13 -23.25
N SER A 178 26.06 -28.46 -23.83
CA SER A 178 25.09 -27.58 -23.20
C SER A 178 24.07 -28.37 -22.37
N ASP A 179 24.09 -28.26 -21.05
CA ASP A 179 22.84 -28.39 -20.28
C ASP A 179 22.94 -27.73 -18.89
N LEU A 180 21.81 -27.16 -18.46
CA LEU A 180 21.52 -26.59 -17.13
C LEU A 180 21.93 -25.12 -16.85
N THR A 181 21.19 -24.19 -17.46
CA THR A 181 20.83 -22.94 -16.77
C THR A 181 19.38 -22.58 -17.04
N ASP A 182 18.52 -22.83 -16.06
CA ASP A 182 17.34 -21.98 -15.85
C ASP A 182 17.45 -21.38 -14.44
N PRO A 183 17.71 -20.06 -14.29
CA PRO A 183 17.66 -19.41 -12.99
C PRO A 183 16.20 -19.37 -12.52
N ILE A 184 15.94 -19.86 -11.30
CA ILE A 184 14.66 -19.68 -10.63
C ILE A 184 14.47 -18.17 -10.40
N LEU A 185 13.66 -17.54 -11.23
CA LEU A 185 13.27 -16.15 -11.06
C LEU A 185 12.35 -16.04 -9.84
N HIS A 186 12.91 -15.61 -8.72
CA HIS A 186 12.13 -15.21 -7.55
C HIS A 186 11.78 -13.72 -7.68
N ASP A 187 10.59 -13.43 -8.19
CA ASP A 187 9.99 -12.09 -8.10
C ASP A 187 9.63 -11.80 -6.65
N PHE A 188 10.45 -10.99 -5.98
CA PHE A 188 10.13 -10.41 -4.68
C PHE A 188 9.40 -9.09 -4.90
N ASN A 189 8.14 -9.00 -4.45
CA ASN A 189 7.40 -7.74 -4.45
C ASN A 189 7.54 -7.06 -3.07
N PRO A 190 8.30 -5.95 -2.93
CA PRO A 190 8.65 -5.37 -1.63
C PRO A 190 7.48 -4.75 -0.85
N LEU A 191 6.28 -4.64 -1.45
CA LEU A 191 5.15 -3.91 -0.87
C LEU A 191 4.13 -4.79 -0.12
N ASP A 192 4.25 -6.12 -0.20
CA ASP A 192 3.30 -7.07 0.38
C ASP A 192 3.90 -7.85 1.55
N GLY A 193 5.18 -8.25 1.46
CA GLY A 193 5.80 -9.14 2.45
C GLY A 193 5.34 -10.60 2.35
N SER A 194 4.40 -10.95 1.45
CA SER A 194 4.12 -12.34 1.10
C SER A 194 5.12 -12.88 0.07
N LEU A 195 5.61 -14.10 0.32
CA LEU A 195 6.42 -14.86 -0.62
C LEU A 195 5.49 -15.82 -1.40
N HIS A 196 5.10 -15.45 -2.62
CA HIS A 196 4.38 -16.37 -3.51
C HIS A 196 5.35 -17.34 -4.18
N VAL A 197 5.39 -18.59 -3.71
CA VAL A 197 6.12 -19.67 -4.38
C VAL A 197 5.27 -20.20 -5.55
N LYS A 198 5.61 -19.82 -6.79
CA LYS A 198 5.13 -20.55 -7.97
C LYS A 198 5.99 -21.80 -8.16
N LEU A 199 5.48 -22.95 -7.71
CA LEU A 199 6.02 -24.24 -8.11
C LEU A 199 5.76 -24.42 -9.62
N GLY A 200 6.84 -24.58 -10.39
CA GLY A 200 6.78 -24.87 -11.82
C GLY A 200 5.85 -26.06 -12.13
N SER A 201 5.12 -25.94 -13.23
CA SER A 201 4.17 -26.93 -13.72
C SER A 201 4.83 -28.30 -13.85
N ARG A 202 4.53 -29.24 -12.95
CA ARG A 202 4.79 -30.66 -13.20
C ARG A 202 3.87 -31.13 -14.33
N CYS A 203 4.44 -31.52 -15.46
CA CYS A 203 3.76 -32.30 -16.48
C CYS A 203 3.14 -33.55 -15.83
N ARG A 204 1.80 -33.64 -15.85
CA ARG A 204 1.08 -34.88 -15.54
C ARG A 204 1.26 -35.82 -16.74
N ASN A 205 2.05 -36.87 -16.58
CA ASN A 205 1.96 -38.03 -17.48
C ASN A 205 0.65 -38.76 -17.18
N ASN A 206 -0.32 -38.63 -18.09
CA ASN A 206 -1.53 -39.41 -18.11
C ASN A 206 -1.24 -40.77 -18.76
N ASN A 207 -0.94 -41.80 -17.96
CA ASN A 207 -1.12 -43.19 -18.40
C ASN A 207 -2.32 -43.78 -17.67
N THR A 208 -3.48 -43.68 -18.33
CA THR A 208 -4.66 -44.47 -18.05
C THR A 208 -4.52 -45.85 -18.70
N GLU A 209 -4.43 -46.90 -17.88
CA GLU A 209 -4.84 -48.24 -18.29
C GLU A 209 -5.86 -48.76 -17.28
N TRP A 210 -7.12 -48.73 -17.69
CA TRP A 210 -8.21 -49.47 -17.07
C TRP A 210 -8.20 -50.88 -17.64
N ASN A 211 -8.05 -51.91 -16.81
CA ASN A 211 -8.44 -53.27 -17.16
C ASN A 211 -9.41 -53.83 -16.11
N LYS A 212 -10.39 -54.55 -16.67
CA LYS A 212 -11.65 -55.03 -16.12
C LYS A 212 -11.50 -56.06 -15.00
#